data_AF-W8AMY7-F1
#
_entry.id   AF-W8AMY7-F1
#
_cell.length_a   1.000
_cell.length_b   1.000
_cell.length_c   1.000
_cell.angle_alpha   90.00
_cell.angle_beta   90.00
_cell.angle_gamma   90.00
#
_symmetry.space_group_name_H-M   'P 1'
#
loop_
_entity.id
_entity.type
_entity.pdbx_description
1 polymer ?
#
loop_
_entity_poly.entity_id
_entity_poly.type
_entity_poly.pdbx_seq_one_letter_code
_entity_poly.pdbx_strand_id
1 'polypeptide(L)'
;MELRVGNKYRLGRKIGSGSFGDIYLGTTINTGEEVAIKLECIRTKHPQLHIESKFYKTMQGGIGIPRIIWCGSEGDYNVMVMELLGPSLEDLFNFCSRRFSLKTVLLLADQMISRIDYIHSRDFIHRDIKPDNFLMGLGKKGNLVYIIDFGLAKKFRDPRSLKHIPYRENKNLTGTARYASINTHLGIEQSRRDDLESLGYVLMYFNLGALPWQGLKAANKRQKYERISEKKLSTTILSLCKGFPSEFVNYLNFCRQMHFEQRPDYCYLRKLFRNLFHRLGFTYDYVFDWNLLKFGGPRNPQAIQQQQDGAGECQQGQEASASQQQQQQQ
;
A
#
# COMPACT_ATOMS: atom_id res chain seq x y z
N MET A 1 -5.70 -21.86 26.58
CA MET A 1 -5.34 -20.61 27.27
C MET A 1 -5.76 -19.44 26.39
N GLU A 2 -6.48 -18.48 26.95
CA GLU A 2 -6.85 -17.25 26.24
C GLU A 2 -5.61 -16.34 26.21
N LEU A 3 -5.01 -16.11 25.04
CA LEU A 3 -3.82 -15.26 24.92
C LEU A 3 -4.21 -13.80 25.14
N ARG A 4 -3.54 -13.15 26.09
CA ARG A 4 -3.77 -11.76 26.45
C ARG A 4 -2.52 -10.94 26.18
N VAL A 5 -2.74 -9.69 25.76
CA VAL A 5 -1.72 -8.69 25.52
C VAL A 5 -1.95 -7.51 26.48
N GLY A 6 -0.92 -7.11 27.21
CA GLY A 6 -0.89 -5.95 28.10
C GLY A 6 -1.95 -6.01 29.20
N ASN A 7 -2.41 -7.21 29.57
CA ASN A 7 -3.56 -7.48 30.44
C ASN A 7 -4.87 -6.77 30.05
N LYS A 8 -4.94 -6.16 28.86
CA LYS A 8 -6.05 -5.29 28.42
C LYS A 8 -6.68 -5.75 27.11
N TYR A 9 -5.98 -6.56 26.33
CA TYR A 9 -6.41 -6.99 25.01
C TYR A 9 -6.40 -8.51 24.93
N ARG A 10 -7.47 -9.07 24.39
CA ARG A 10 -7.54 -10.48 24.04
C ARG A 10 -7.11 -10.66 22.59
N LEU A 11 -6.18 -11.59 22.35
CA LEU A 11 -5.75 -11.96 21.02
C LEU A 11 -6.76 -12.93 20.40
N GLY A 12 -7.23 -12.64 19.19
CA GLY A 12 -8.15 -13.45 18.42
C GLY A 12 -7.46 -14.15 17.25
N ARG A 13 -8.21 -14.36 16.15
CA ARG A 13 -7.70 -15.02 14.94
C ARG A 13 -6.70 -14.14 14.18
N LYS A 14 -5.75 -14.76 13.49
CA LYS A 14 -4.91 -14.09 12.50
C LYS A 14 -5.80 -13.56 11.36
N ILE A 15 -5.59 -12.31 10.97
CA ILE A 15 -6.33 -11.63 9.89
C ILE A 15 -5.44 -11.19 8.73
N GLY A 16 -4.12 -11.25 8.89
CA GLY A 16 -3.18 -10.97 7.83
C GLY A 16 -1.73 -11.09 8.29
N SER A 17 -0.82 -10.74 7.39
CA SER A 17 0.61 -10.64 7.65
C SER A 17 1.09 -9.31 7.07
N GLY A 18 1.87 -8.55 7.83
CA GLY A 18 2.56 -7.35 7.37
C GLY A 18 4.03 -7.64 7.07
N SER A 19 4.76 -6.61 6.66
CA SER A 19 6.17 -6.74 6.26
C SER A 19 7.11 -7.30 7.35
N PHE A 20 6.75 -7.16 8.64
CA PHE A 20 7.62 -7.50 9.78
C PHE A 20 6.87 -8.21 10.92
N GLY A 21 5.69 -8.76 10.66
CA GLY A 21 4.92 -9.42 11.70
C GLY A 21 3.51 -9.80 11.27
N ASP A 22 2.90 -10.64 12.09
CA ASP A 22 1.54 -11.13 11.85
C ASP A 22 0.51 -10.16 12.45
N ILE A 23 -0.63 -10.02 11.78
CA ILE A 23 -1.74 -9.18 12.21
C ILE A 23 -2.88 -10.06 12.71
N TYR A 24 -3.37 -9.77 13.90
CA TYR A 24 -4.46 -10.48 14.55
C TYR A 24 -5.62 -9.54 14.84
N LEU A 25 -6.84 -10.06 14.75
CA LEU A 25 -7.99 -9.43 15.38
C LEU A 25 -7.80 -9.52 16.89
N GLY A 26 -8.06 -8.43 17.60
CA GLY A 26 -8.08 -8.40 19.05
C GLY A 26 -9.34 -7.73 19.59
N THR A 27 -9.56 -7.85 20.89
CA THR A 27 -10.68 -7.20 21.56
C THR A 27 -10.20 -6.60 22.88
N THR A 28 -10.56 -5.35 23.15
CA THR A 28 -10.33 -4.72 24.45
C THR A 28 -11.22 -5.39 25.49
N ILE A 29 -10.63 -5.88 26.59
CA ILE A 29 -11.34 -6.68 27.61
C ILE A 29 -12.46 -5.88 28.29
N ASN A 30 -12.21 -4.61 28.59
CA ASN A 30 -13.14 -3.79 29.36
C ASN A 30 -14.35 -3.31 28.54
N THR A 31 -14.15 -3.03 27.25
CA THR A 31 -15.17 -2.37 26.41
C THR A 31 -15.75 -3.29 25.34
N GLY A 32 -15.10 -4.42 25.04
CA GLY A 32 -15.46 -5.26 23.90
C GLY A 32 -15.09 -4.66 22.54
N GLU A 33 -14.40 -3.50 22.50
CA GLU A 33 -14.03 -2.84 21.24
C GLU A 33 -12.99 -3.67 20.48
N GLU A 34 -13.25 -3.92 19.19
CA GLU A 34 -12.33 -4.63 18.31
C GLU A 34 -11.13 -3.77 17.91
N VAL A 35 -9.95 -4.39 17.88
CA VAL A 35 -8.66 -3.76 17.56
C VAL A 35 -7.86 -4.65 16.62
N ALA A 36 -6.88 -4.08 15.93
CA ALA A 36 -5.85 -4.85 15.23
C ALA A 36 -4.59 -4.95 16.12
N ILE A 37 -4.02 -6.15 16.21
CA ILE A 37 -2.81 -6.42 17.01
C ILE A 37 -1.73 -6.95 16.07
N LYS A 38 -0.65 -6.17 15.89
CA LYS A 38 0.55 -6.59 15.15
C LYS A 38 1.56 -7.18 16.12
N LEU A 39 2.03 -8.39 15.81
CA LEU A 39 3.03 -9.12 16.59
C LEU A 39 4.31 -9.31 15.78
N GLU A 40 5.44 -8.92 16.34
CA GLU A 40 6.78 -9.14 15.79
C GLU A 40 7.61 -9.94 16.80
N CYS A 41 8.18 -11.08 16.38
CA CYS A 41 9.05 -11.87 17.25
C CYS A 41 10.35 -11.09 17.57
N ILE A 42 10.70 -10.97 18.85
CA ILE A 42 11.91 -10.23 19.28
C ILE A 42 13.21 -10.86 18.78
N ARG A 43 13.18 -12.16 18.44
CA ARG A 43 14.33 -12.92 17.93
C ARG A 43 14.56 -12.71 16.43
N THR A 44 13.71 -11.94 15.78
CA THR A 44 13.92 -11.56 14.38
C THR A 44 15.22 -10.78 14.23
N LYS A 45 15.92 -10.94 13.10
CA LYS A 45 17.27 -10.37 12.93
C LYS A 45 17.27 -8.84 13.03
N HIS A 46 16.19 -8.20 12.62
CA HIS A 46 16.04 -6.74 12.66
C HIS A 46 14.62 -6.40 13.15
N PRO A 47 14.41 -6.26 14.46
CA PRO A 47 13.12 -5.84 15.01
C PRO A 47 12.86 -4.37 14.70
N GLN A 48 11.69 -4.06 14.15
CA GLN A 48 11.33 -2.73 13.64
C GLN A 48 9.99 -2.23 14.19
N LEU A 49 9.20 -3.05 14.88
CA LEU A 49 7.84 -2.66 15.29
C LEU A 49 7.81 -1.42 16.20
N HIS A 50 8.79 -1.29 17.10
CA HIS A 50 8.94 -0.09 17.93
C HIS A 50 9.28 1.15 17.10
N ILE A 51 10.07 1.01 16.04
CA ILE A 51 10.41 2.09 15.12
C ILE A 51 9.16 2.48 14.32
N GLU A 52 8.43 1.49 13.79
CA GLU A 52 7.14 1.68 13.13
C GLU A 52 6.15 2.47 14.01
N SER A 53 6.06 2.13 15.30
CA SER A 53 5.21 2.84 16.26
C SER A 53 5.55 4.34 16.38
N LYS A 54 6.84 4.70 16.26
CA LYS A 54 7.30 6.11 16.30
C LYS A 54 6.91 6.86 15.03
N PHE A 55 6.93 6.21 13.87
CA PHE A 55 6.40 6.80 12.64
C PHE A 55 4.91 7.09 12.79
N TYR A 56 4.11 6.11 13.22
CA TYR A 56 2.68 6.34 13.46
C TYR A 56 2.44 7.48 14.45
N LYS A 57 3.16 7.53 15.58
CA LYS A 57 3.04 8.62 16.56
C LYS A 57 3.32 9.99 15.95
N THR A 58 4.28 10.09 15.02
CA THR A 58 4.59 11.33 14.30
C THR A 58 3.50 11.70 13.29
N MET A 59 2.82 10.70 12.72
CA MET A 59 1.74 10.85 11.73
C MET A 59 0.36 11.08 12.35
N GLN A 60 0.18 10.86 13.66
CA GLN A 60 -1.10 10.96 14.36
C GLN A 60 -1.83 12.27 14.10
N GLY A 61 -3.18 12.19 14.06
CA GLY A 61 -4.05 13.31 13.67
C GLY A 61 -4.20 13.50 12.16
N GLY A 62 -3.43 12.78 11.34
CA GLY A 62 -3.58 12.77 9.89
C GLY A 62 -4.84 12.06 9.42
N ILE A 63 -5.50 12.61 8.39
CA ILE A 63 -6.66 11.98 7.77
C ILE A 63 -6.24 10.66 7.11
N GLY A 64 -6.90 9.56 7.51
CA GLY A 64 -6.62 8.21 7.02
C GLY A 64 -5.29 7.63 7.51
N ILE A 65 -4.84 8.04 8.69
CA ILE A 65 -3.79 7.36 9.46
C ILE A 65 -4.46 6.63 10.62
N PRO A 66 -4.25 5.30 10.78
CA PRO A 66 -4.86 4.57 11.89
C PRO A 66 -4.25 4.99 13.22
N ARG A 67 -5.09 5.04 14.26
CA ARG A 67 -4.64 5.37 15.61
C ARG A 67 -3.88 4.21 16.24
N ILE A 68 -2.66 4.45 16.70
CA ILE A 68 -1.97 3.55 17.65
C ILE A 68 -2.57 3.73 19.04
N ILE A 69 -2.98 2.61 19.63
CA ILE A 69 -3.60 2.54 20.96
C ILE A 69 -2.53 2.19 22.00
N TRP A 70 -1.72 1.19 21.72
CA TRP A 70 -0.67 0.73 22.63
C TRP A 70 0.49 0.09 21.87
N CYS A 71 1.69 0.15 22.43
CA CYS A 71 2.86 -0.56 21.93
C CYS A 71 3.78 -0.93 23.10
N GLY A 72 4.31 -2.15 23.09
CA GLY A 72 5.21 -2.66 24.13
C GLY A 72 5.76 -4.05 23.76
N SER A 73 6.38 -4.71 24.74
CA SER A 73 6.91 -6.07 24.58
C SER A 73 6.24 -7.00 25.57
N GLU A 74 5.97 -8.23 25.15
CA GLU A 74 5.32 -9.25 25.95
C GLU A 74 5.80 -10.65 25.53
N GLY A 75 6.44 -11.35 26.47
CA GLY A 75 7.12 -12.61 26.17
C GLY A 75 8.16 -12.44 25.06
N ASP A 76 8.10 -13.32 24.06
CA ASP A 76 8.98 -13.31 22.89
C ASP A 76 8.51 -12.37 21.76
N TYR A 77 7.57 -11.44 22.03
CA TYR A 77 7.00 -10.57 21.00
C TYR A 77 7.06 -9.08 21.36
N ASN A 78 7.40 -8.25 20.38
CA ASN A 78 6.98 -6.86 20.33
C ASN A 78 5.53 -6.81 19.82
N VAL A 79 4.72 -5.95 20.41
CA VAL A 79 3.30 -5.87 20.15
C VAL A 79 2.88 -4.43 19.89
N MET A 80 2.03 -4.23 18.89
CA MET A 80 1.44 -2.94 18.57
C MET A 80 -0.06 -3.09 18.34
N VAL A 81 -0.85 -2.44 19.20
CA VAL A 81 -2.32 -2.43 19.14
C VAL A 81 -2.77 -1.13 18.47
N MET A 82 -3.64 -1.25 17.47
CA MET A 82 -4.09 -0.14 16.63
C MET A 82 -5.58 -0.23 16.28
N GLU A 83 -6.13 0.89 15.80
CA GLU A 83 -7.48 0.98 15.24
C GLU A 83 -7.71 -0.14 14.22
N LEU A 84 -8.76 -0.93 14.40
CA LEU A 84 -9.18 -1.90 13.40
C LEU A 84 -9.77 -1.15 12.19
N LEU A 85 -9.33 -1.53 11.00
CA LEU A 85 -9.83 -0.99 9.73
C LEU A 85 -10.61 -2.06 8.96
N GLY A 86 -11.23 -1.63 7.87
CA GLY A 86 -11.93 -2.50 6.92
C GLY A 86 -10.98 -3.22 5.96
N PRO A 87 -11.53 -3.80 4.87
CA PRO A 87 -10.74 -4.55 3.89
C PRO A 87 -9.73 -3.66 3.17
N SER A 88 -8.64 -4.28 2.69
CA SER A 88 -7.67 -3.63 1.82
C SER A 88 -8.26 -3.37 0.43
N LEU A 89 -7.61 -2.51 -0.36
CA LEU A 89 -7.99 -2.30 -1.75
C LEU A 89 -7.75 -3.54 -2.61
N GLU A 90 -6.79 -4.43 -2.26
CA GLU A 90 -6.63 -5.72 -2.94
C GLU A 90 -7.82 -6.65 -2.65
N ASP A 91 -8.27 -6.72 -1.39
CA ASP A 91 -9.45 -7.52 -1.01
C ASP A 91 -10.70 -7.04 -1.75
N LEU A 92 -10.90 -5.72 -1.79
CA LEU A 92 -12.02 -5.10 -2.51
C LEU A 92 -11.91 -5.29 -4.02
N PHE A 93 -10.69 -5.26 -4.56
CA PHE A 93 -10.47 -5.51 -5.98
C PHE A 93 -10.84 -6.95 -6.35
N ASN A 94 -10.44 -7.92 -5.53
CA ASN A 94 -10.84 -9.32 -5.71
C ASN A 94 -12.36 -9.51 -5.53
N PHE A 95 -12.97 -8.83 -4.56
CA PHE A 95 -14.43 -8.83 -4.36
C PHE A 95 -15.19 -8.26 -5.57
N CYS A 96 -14.60 -7.27 -6.27
CA CYS A 96 -15.11 -6.70 -7.52
C CYS A 96 -14.64 -7.48 -8.76
N SER A 97 -14.30 -8.76 -8.63
CA SER A 97 -13.86 -9.62 -9.75
C SER A 97 -12.66 -9.05 -10.52
N ARG A 98 -11.74 -8.41 -9.80
CA ARG A 98 -10.50 -7.81 -10.30
C ARG A 98 -10.71 -6.77 -11.40
N ARG A 99 -11.81 -6.01 -11.28
CA ARG A 99 -12.12 -4.90 -12.19
C ARG A 99 -12.82 -3.79 -11.42
N PHE A 100 -12.19 -2.62 -11.39
CA PHE A 100 -12.86 -1.41 -10.93
C PHE A 100 -13.38 -0.59 -12.11
N SER A 101 -14.48 0.11 -11.88
CA SER A 101 -14.95 1.17 -12.76
C SER A 101 -13.98 2.35 -12.70
N LEU A 102 -13.94 3.13 -13.78
CA LEU A 102 -13.14 4.34 -13.83
C LEU A 102 -13.54 5.33 -12.72
N LYS A 103 -14.84 5.43 -12.39
CA LYS A 103 -15.33 6.24 -11.27
C LYS A 103 -14.64 5.85 -9.96
N THR A 104 -14.61 4.57 -9.63
CA THR A 104 -13.94 4.04 -8.42
C THR A 104 -12.45 4.33 -8.41
N VAL A 105 -11.75 4.10 -9.54
CA VAL A 105 -10.31 4.38 -9.64
C VAL A 105 -10.00 5.86 -9.41
N LEU A 106 -10.81 6.77 -9.96
CA LEU A 106 -10.61 8.22 -9.79
C LEU A 106 -10.92 8.70 -8.36
N LEU A 107 -11.97 8.17 -7.71
CA LEU A 107 -12.26 8.45 -6.30
C LEU A 107 -11.10 8.00 -5.39
N LEU A 108 -10.55 6.82 -5.65
CA LEU A 108 -9.40 6.28 -4.93
C LEU A 108 -8.14 7.12 -5.16
N ALA A 109 -7.83 7.46 -6.42
CA ALA A 109 -6.66 8.25 -6.78
C ALA A 109 -6.59 9.57 -5.99
N ASP A 110 -7.71 10.27 -5.85
CA ASP A 110 -7.78 11.54 -5.13
C ASP A 110 -7.37 11.41 -3.65
N GLN A 111 -7.88 10.37 -2.98
CA GLN A 111 -7.54 10.10 -1.58
C GLN A 111 -6.13 9.56 -1.42
N MET A 112 -5.69 8.62 -2.27
CA MET A 112 -4.37 8.00 -2.20
C MET A 112 -3.24 9.02 -2.42
N ILE A 113 -3.38 9.94 -3.38
CA ILE A 113 -2.43 11.05 -3.57
C ILE A 113 -2.38 11.90 -2.31
N SER A 114 -3.52 12.18 -1.68
CA SER A 114 -3.59 12.97 -0.46
C SER A 114 -2.95 12.27 0.76
N ARG A 115 -3.01 10.93 0.84
CA ARG A 115 -2.28 10.16 1.88
C ARG A 115 -0.78 10.27 1.69
N ILE A 116 -0.31 10.12 0.45
CA ILE A 116 1.11 10.22 0.12
C ILE A 116 1.62 11.64 0.37
N ASP A 117 0.89 12.68 -0.04
CA ASP A 117 1.22 14.09 0.27
C ASP A 117 1.34 14.31 1.79
N TYR A 118 0.39 13.78 2.57
CA TYR A 118 0.45 13.89 4.03
C TYR A 118 1.71 13.24 4.62
N ILE A 119 2.06 12.01 4.20
CA ILE A 119 3.28 11.34 4.66
C ILE A 119 4.53 12.16 4.30
N HIS A 120 4.60 12.66 3.07
CA HIS A 120 5.69 13.51 2.60
C HIS A 120 5.77 14.84 3.35
N SER A 121 4.63 15.40 3.78
CA SER A 121 4.58 16.62 4.59
C SER A 121 5.17 16.43 6.00
N ARG A 122 5.22 15.17 6.47
CA ARG A 122 5.83 14.76 7.74
C ARG A 122 7.28 14.27 7.58
N ASP A 123 7.92 14.59 6.45
CA ASP A 123 9.35 14.33 6.18
C ASP A 123 9.72 12.88 5.89
N PHE A 124 8.74 12.01 5.64
CA PHE A 124 8.94 10.59 5.35
C PHE A 124 8.50 10.22 3.94
N ILE A 125 9.07 9.16 3.39
CA ILE A 125 8.60 8.42 2.22
C ILE A 125 8.17 7.02 2.67
N HIS A 126 7.17 6.43 2.01
CA HIS A 126 6.58 5.15 2.40
C HIS A 126 7.37 3.96 1.86
N ARG A 127 7.80 4.00 0.59
CA ARG A 127 8.61 2.98 -0.10
C ARG A 127 7.94 1.62 -0.34
N ASP A 128 6.64 1.48 -0.08
CA ASP A 128 5.89 0.25 -0.38
C ASP A 128 4.41 0.53 -0.70
N ILE A 129 4.20 1.43 -1.65
CA ILE A 129 2.88 1.77 -2.17
C ILE A 129 2.33 0.60 -2.98
N LYS A 130 1.29 -0.05 -2.45
CA LYS A 130 0.61 -1.21 -3.05
C LYS A 130 -0.84 -1.31 -2.54
N PRO A 131 -1.76 -1.99 -3.27
CA PRO A 131 -3.16 -2.09 -2.87
C PRO A 131 -3.39 -2.62 -1.45
N ASP A 132 -2.57 -3.58 -1.00
CA ASP A 132 -2.66 -4.18 0.33
C ASP A 132 -2.45 -3.17 1.48
N ASN A 133 -1.67 -2.11 1.23
CA ASN A 133 -1.35 -1.09 2.24
C ASN A 133 -2.35 0.08 2.27
N PHE A 134 -3.42 0.01 1.47
CA PHE A 134 -4.54 0.94 1.53
C PHE A 134 -5.79 0.21 1.97
N LEU A 135 -6.39 0.64 3.08
CA LEU A 135 -7.58 0.01 3.66
C LEU A 135 -8.74 1.00 3.69
N MET A 136 -9.97 0.52 3.59
CA MET A 136 -11.13 1.35 3.87
C MET A 136 -11.38 1.46 5.38
N GLY A 137 -11.91 2.58 5.84
CA GLY A 137 -12.38 2.70 7.22
C GLY A 137 -13.61 1.82 7.51
N LEU A 138 -13.98 1.73 8.78
CA LEU A 138 -15.19 1.03 9.23
C LEU A 138 -16.34 2.00 9.51
N GLY A 139 -17.58 1.50 9.41
CA GLY A 139 -18.79 2.24 9.77
C GLY A 139 -18.90 3.60 9.07
N LYS A 140 -19.02 4.68 9.84
CA LYS A 140 -19.13 6.06 9.33
C LYS A 140 -17.90 6.55 8.55
N LYS A 141 -16.75 5.88 8.70
CA LYS A 141 -15.53 6.15 7.93
C LYS A 141 -15.37 5.22 6.73
N GLY A 142 -16.42 4.49 6.34
CA GLY A 142 -16.39 3.50 5.25
C GLY A 142 -16.06 4.05 3.86
N ASN A 143 -16.15 5.37 3.68
CA ASN A 143 -15.72 6.07 2.46
C ASN A 143 -14.28 6.61 2.51
N LEU A 144 -13.61 6.48 3.66
CA LEU A 144 -12.27 7.01 3.89
C LEU A 144 -11.22 5.94 3.59
N VAL A 145 -10.29 6.24 2.68
CA VAL A 145 -9.10 5.43 2.44
C VAL A 145 -8.08 5.71 3.53
N TYR A 146 -7.48 4.68 4.10
CA TYR A 146 -6.37 4.73 5.04
C TYR A 146 -5.11 4.21 4.38
N ILE A 147 -3.95 4.62 4.90
CA ILE A 147 -2.65 4.03 4.55
C ILE A 147 -2.01 3.41 5.78
N ILE A 148 -1.41 2.23 5.62
CA ILE A 148 -0.83 1.42 6.70
C ILE A 148 0.57 0.90 6.33
N ASP A 149 1.22 0.26 7.30
CA ASP A 149 2.54 -0.39 7.21
C ASP A 149 3.70 0.56 6.90
N PHE A 150 4.17 1.25 7.95
CA PHE A 150 5.33 2.13 7.90
C PHE A 150 6.65 1.39 8.17
N GLY A 151 6.66 0.05 8.15
CA GLY A 151 7.89 -0.72 8.43
C GLY A 151 9.02 -0.43 7.45
N LEU A 152 8.67 -0.11 6.20
CA LEU A 152 9.64 0.31 5.18
C LEU A 152 9.78 1.84 5.06
N ALA A 153 9.09 2.64 5.87
CA ALA A 153 9.17 4.08 5.75
C ALA A 153 10.58 4.61 6.08
N LYS A 154 10.95 5.74 5.48
CA LYS A 154 12.25 6.38 5.70
C LYS A 154 12.13 7.88 5.67
N LYS A 155 12.92 8.57 6.51
CA LYS A 155 13.04 10.03 6.48
C LYS A 155 13.79 10.45 5.22
N PHE A 156 13.20 11.32 4.40
CA PHE A 156 13.82 11.81 3.15
C PHE A 156 14.41 13.23 3.29
N ARG A 157 14.07 13.95 4.37
CA ARG A 157 14.67 15.25 4.68
C ARG A 157 14.75 15.48 6.18
N ASP A 158 15.64 16.35 6.60
CA ASP A 158 15.72 16.78 7.99
C ASP A 158 14.50 17.66 8.36
N PRO A 159 13.77 17.39 9.46
CA PRO A 159 12.56 18.12 9.82
C PRO A 159 12.79 19.60 10.18
N ARG A 160 14.02 19.99 10.53
CA ARG A 160 14.33 21.38 10.96
C ARG A 160 14.87 22.21 9.80
N SER A 161 15.91 21.72 9.15
CA SER A 161 16.57 22.41 8.02
C SER A 161 15.89 22.16 6.68
N LEU A 162 14.97 21.19 6.60
CA LEU A 162 14.32 20.73 5.37
C LEU A 162 15.30 20.22 4.29
N LYS A 163 16.57 20.01 4.66
CA LYS A 163 17.61 19.50 3.76
C LYS A 163 17.28 18.07 3.34
N HIS A 164 17.22 17.84 2.03
CA HIS A 164 16.95 16.53 1.45
C HIS A 164 18.13 15.56 1.69
N ILE A 165 17.84 14.27 1.79
CA ILE A 165 18.88 13.23 1.77
C ILE A 165 19.67 13.30 0.46
N PRO A 166 20.98 12.99 0.46
CA PRO A 166 21.77 12.99 -0.76
C PRO A 166 21.34 11.86 -1.70
N TYR A 167 21.52 12.08 -2.98
CA TYR A 167 21.38 11.05 -4.00
C TYR A 167 22.37 9.90 -3.76
N ARG A 168 21.93 8.65 -3.92
CA ARG A 168 22.76 7.45 -3.79
C ARG A 168 22.30 6.39 -4.80
N GLU A 169 23.25 5.61 -5.27
CA GLU A 169 23.04 4.44 -6.14
C GLU A 169 23.45 3.16 -5.42
N ASN A 170 23.40 2.02 -6.13
CA ASN A 170 23.74 0.70 -5.60
C ASN A 170 22.90 0.29 -4.37
N LYS A 171 21.66 0.78 -4.30
CA LYS A 171 20.67 0.35 -3.31
C LYS A 171 20.03 -0.97 -3.71
N ASN A 172 19.71 -1.76 -2.70
CA ASN A 172 18.90 -2.95 -2.88
C ASN A 172 17.44 -2.60 -3.15
N LEU A 173 16.75 -3.43 -3.93
CA LEU A 173 15.33 -3.29 -4.18
C LEU A 173 14.56 -3.42 -2.86
N THR A 174 13.91 -2.34 -2.45
CA THR A 174 13.06 -2.26 -1.25
C THR A 174 11.61 -2.09 -1.68
N GLY A 175 10.69 -2.78 -1.00
CA GLY A 175 9.26 -2.79 -1.34
C GLY A 175 8.87 -3.87 -2.35
N THR A 176 7.67 -3.76 -2.88
CA THR A 176 7.07 -4.76 -3.78
C THR A 176 7.46 -4.53 -5.23
N ALA A 177 8.28 -5.41 -5.82
CA ALA A 177 8.83 -5.28 -7.18
C ALA A 177 7.79 -4.97 -8.28
N ARG A 178 6.56 -5.50 -8.13
CA ARG A 178 5.43 -5.25 -9.05
C ARG A 178 5.12 -3.76 -9.16
N TYR A 179 5.14 -3.02 -8.06
CA TYR A 179 4.75 -1.61 -8.00
C TYR A 179 5.95 -0.66 -7.85
N ALA A 180 7.15 -1.16 -7.55
CA ALA A 180 8.36 -0.34 -7.41
C ALA A 180 8.65 0.54 -8.64
N SER A 181 9.12 1.78 -8.44
CA SER A 181 9.54 2.69 -9.51
C SER A 181 10.68 2.11 -10.36
N ILE A 182 10.88 2.63 -11.57
CA ILE A 182 12.05 2.26 -12.39
C ILE A 182 13.35 2.57 -11.65
N ASN A 183 13.46 3.73 -11.02
CA ASN A 183 14.64 4.11 -10.23
C ASN A 183 14.96 3.09 -9.13
N THR A 184 13.94 2.54 -8.47
CA THR A 184 14.11 1.52 -7.43
C THR A 184 14.71 0.23 -8.00
N HIS A 185 14.30 -0.18 -9.21
CA HIS A 185 14.90 -1.33 -9.90
C HIS A 185 16.34 -1.07 -10.34
N LEU A 186 16.68 0.19 -10.65
CA LEU A 186 18.04 0.62 -11.00
C LEU A 186 18.94 0.83 -9.77
N GLY A 187 18.45 0.52 -8.56
CA GLY A 187 19.23 0.67 -7.33
C GLY A 187 19.48 2.12 -6.93
N ILE A 188 18.64 3.05 -7.39
CA ILE A 188 18.69 4.45 -6.97
C ILE A 188 17.91 4.60 -5.66
N GLU A 189 18.43 5.39 -4.73
CA GLU A 189 17.76 5.75 -3.48
C GLU A 189 16.36 6.31 -3.77
N GLN A 190 15.37 5.86 -3.00
CA GLN A 190 13.99 6.31 -3.19
C GLN A 190 13.79 7.72 -2.62
N SER A 191 12.89 8.45 -3.24
CA SER A 191 12.43 9.78 -2.85
C SER A 191 10.91 9.91 -3.09
N ARG A 192 10.37 11.12 -2.92
CA ARG A 192 8.92 11.37 -3.07
C ARG A 192 8.36 10.99 -4.45
N ARG A 193 9.18 11.06 -5.51
CA ARG A 193 8.75 10.70 -6.88
C ARG A 193 8.46 9.21 -7.02
N ASP A 194 9.15 8.38 -6.23
CA ASP A 194 9.07 6.93 -6.33
C ASP A 194 7.78 6.38 -5.71
N ASP A 195 7.30 6.98 -4.61
CA ASP A 195 5.98 6.68 -4.04
C ASP A 195 4.85 7.03 -5.02
N LEU A 196 4.96 8.16 -5.72
CA LEU A 196 3.96 8.59 -6.70
C LEU A 196 4.01 7.77 -8.00
N GLU A 197 5.19 7.44 -8.52
CA GLU A 197 5.31 6.53 -9.67
C GLU A 197 4.70 5.15 -9.35
N SER A 198 4.96 4.64 -8.14
CA SER A 198 4.37 3.40 -7.64
C SER A 198 2.84 3.48 -7.57
N LEU A 199 2.29 4.60 -7.09
CA LEU A 199 0.85 4.84 -7.12
C LEU A 199 0.29 4.82 -8.56
N GLY A 200 1.00 5.41 -9.53
CA GLY A 200 0.59 5.36 -10.94
C GLY A 200 0.46 3.92 -11.46
N TYR A 201 1.38 3.03 -11.09
CA TYR A 201 1.27 1.61 -11.40
C TYR A 201 0.12 0.91 -10.68
N VAL A 202 -0.18 1.28 -9.43
CA VAL A 202 -1.35 0.77 -8.69
C VAL A 202 -2.65 1.18 -9.38
N LEU A 203 -2.77 2.44 -9.82
CA LEU A 203 -3.95 2.92 -10.54
C LEU A 203 -4.13 2.18 -11.88
N MET A 204 -3.04 1.98 -12.62
CA MET A 204 -3.08 1.19 -13.85
C MET A 204 -3.38 -0.29 -13.62
N TYR A 205 -2.93 -0.86 -12.50
CA TYR A 205 -3.28 -2.21 -12.09
C TYR A 205 -4.79 -2.37 -11.87
N PHE A 206 -5.44 -1.41 -11.20
CA PHE A 206 -6.90 -1.43 -11.03
C PHE A 206 -7.67 -1.29 -12.35
N ASN A 207 -7.15 -0.47 -13.27
CA ASN A 207 -7.70 -0.29 -14.61
C ASN A 207 -7.57 -1.57 -15.48
N LEU A 208 -6.42 -2.24 -15.42
CA LEU A 208 -6.07 -3.35 -16.32
C LEU A 208 -6.43 -4.74 -15.79
N GLY A 209 -6.65 -4.91 -14.49
CA GLY A 209 -6.78 -6.24 -13.86
C GLY A 209 -5.43 -6.88 -13.52
N ALA A 210 -4.43 -6.64 -14.36
CA ALA A 210 -3.04 -7.05 -14.17
C ALA A 210 -2.08 -6.13 -14.95
N LEU A 211 -0.86 -5.95 -14.42
CA LEU A 211 0.23 -5.24 -15.08
C LEU A 211 1.00 -6.18 -16.02
N PRO A 212 1.57 -5.67 -17.14
CA PRO A 212 2.19 -6.48 -18.19
C PRO A 212 3.51 -7.18 -17.77
N TRP A 213 3.99 -6.91 -16.56
CA TRP A 213 5.14 -7.57 -15.93
C TRP A 213 4.75 -8.55 -14.80
N GLN A 214 3.47 -8.95 -14.73
CA GLN A 214 3.02 -10.05 -13.85
C GLN A 214 3.18 -11.41 -14.53
N GLY A 215 3.27 -12.48 -13.72
CA GLY A 215 3.33 -13.87 -14.22
C GLY A 215 4.64 -14.26 -14.92
N LEU A 216 5.67 -13.41 -14.89
CA LEU A 216 6.96 -13.72 -15.49
C LEU A 216 7.64 -14.89 -14.75
N LYS A 217 7.89 -15.99 -15.46
CA LYS A 217 8.66 -17.13 -14.96
C LYS A 217 10.10 -16.72 -14.74
N ALA A 218 10.79 -17.28 -13.75
CA ALA A 218 12.22 -17.10 -13.49
C ALA A 218 12.72 -18.24 -12.59
N ALA A 219 14.01 -18.58 -12.64
CA ALA A 219 14.55 -19.67 -11.84
C ALA A 219 14.70 -19.29 -10.36
N ASN A 220 14.93 -18.00 -10.08
CA ASN A 220 15.05 -17.47 -8.74
C ASN A 220 14.49 -16.05 -8.66
N LYS A 221 14.38 -15.54 -7.42
CA LYS A 221 13.80 -14.23 -7.11
C LYS A 221 14.56 -13.06 -7.73
N ARG A 222 15.89 -13.13 -7.77
CA ARG A 222 16.74 -12.09 -8.38
C ARG A 222 16.44 -11.97 -9.88
N GLN A 223 16.46 -13.09 -10.60
CA GLN A 223 16.09 -13.13 -12.01
C GLN A 223 14.64 -12.67 -12.24
N LYS A 224 13.71 -12.97 -11.33
CA LYS A 224 12.33 -12.47 -11.40
C LYS A 224 12.28 -10.95 -11.34
N TYR A 225 13.08 -10.33 -10.47
CA TYR A 225 13.16 -8.87 -10.35
C TYR A 225 13.82 -8.23 -11.56
N GLU A 226 14.90 -8.81 -12.08
CA GLU A 226 15.57 -8.39 -13.32
C GLU A 226 14.57 -8.42 -14.50
N ARG A 227 13.82 -9.52 -14.68
CA ARG A 227 12.79 -9.63 -15.73
C ARG A 227 11.66 -8.61 -15.59
N ILE A 228 11.21 -8.31 -14.35
CA ILE A 228 10.22 -7.27 -14.10
C ILE A 228 10.79 -5.90 -14.50
N SER A 229 12.04 -5.61 -14.12
CA SER A 229 12.73 -4.36 -14.47
C SER A 229 12.82 -4.17 -15.99
N GLU A 230 13.33 -5.18 -16.70
CA GLU A 230 13.43 -5.19 -18.17
C GLU A 230 12.08 -4.96 -18.83
N LYS A 231 11.02 -5.62 -18.32
CA LYS A 231 9.67 -5.45 -18.86
C LYS A 231 9.11 -4.06 -18.59
N LYS A 232 9.40 -3.45 -17.43
CA LYS A 232 9.01 -2.06 -17.12
C LYS A 232 9.72 -1.05 -18.01
N LEU A 233 11.03 -1.23 -18.23
CA LEU A 233 11.85 -0.35 -19.08
C LEU A 233 11.42 -0.41 -20.55
N SER A 234 11.11 -1.62 -21.04
CA SER A 234 10.66 -1.81 -22.44
C SER A 234 9.20 -1.44 -22.68
N THR A 235 8.36 -1.32 -21.64
CA THR A 235 6.96 -0.91 -21.77
C THR A 235 6.83 0.61 -21.67
N THR A 236 6.54 1.27 -22.79
CA THR A 236 6.30 2.71 -22.80
C THR A 236 5.05 3.08 -22.00
N ILE A 237 5.00 4.28 -21.42
CA ILE A 237 3.82 4.75 -20.66
C ILE A 237 2.57 4.77 -21.56
N LEU A 238 2.72 5.18 -22.83
CA LEU A 238 1.63 5.16 -23.81
C LEU A 238 1.10 3.74 -24.06
N SER A 239 2.00 2.74 -24.14
CA SER A 239 1.59 1.35 -24.29
C SER A 239 0.90 0.82 -23.05
N LEU A 240 1.40 1.14 -21.85
CA LEU A 240 0.80 0.74 -20.58
C LEU A 240 -0.62 1.31 -20.42
N CYS A 241 -0.82 2.57 -20.81
CA CYS A 241 -2.10 3.27 -20.63
C CYS A 241 -3.02 3.21 -21.87
N LYS A 242 -2.70 2.37 -22.86
CA LYS A 242 -3.47 2.28 -24.10
C LYS A 242 -4.94 1.91 -23.80
N GLY A 243 -5.87 2.70 -24.33
CA GLY A 243 -7.30 2.51 -24.13
C GLY A 243 -7.87 3.14 -22.85
N PHE A 244 -7.04 3.82 -22.05
CA PHE A 244 -7.47 4.57 -20.87
C PHE A 244 -7.29 6.09 -21.07
N PRO A 245 -7.96 6.93 -20.26
CA PRO A 245 -7.83 8.39 -20.34
C PRO A 245 -6.37 8.88 -20.27
N SER A 246 -6.06 9.94 -21.02
CA SER A 246 -4.69 10.47 -21.13
C SER A 246 -4.15 11.02 -19.81
N GLU A 247 -5.01 11.32 -18.84
CA GLU A 247 -4.62 11.74 -17.50
C GLU A 247 -3.73 10.71 -16.78
N PHE A 248 -3.88 9.39 -17.05
CA PHE A 248 -2.98 8.36 -16.51
C PHE A 248 -1.57 8.44 -17.15
N VAL A 249 -1.49 8.74 -18.45
CA VAL A 249 -0.22 8.99 -19.15
C VAL A 249 0.46 10.23 -18.57
N ASN A 250 -0.30 11.31 -18.43
CA ASN A 250 0.21 12.59 -17.90
C ASN A 250 0.72 12.43 -16.47
N TYR A 251 0.00 11.68 -15.62
CA TYR A 251 0.41 11.38 -14.25
C TYR A 251 1.76 10.63 -14.21
N LEU A 252 1.89 9.53 -14.96
CA LEU A 252 3.11 8.72 -14.97
C LEU A 252 4.30 9.48 -15.59
N ASN A 253 4.07 10.25 -16.66
CA ASN A 253 5.10 11.10 -17.26
C ASN A 253 5.58 12.17 -16.27
N PHE A 254 4.65 12.84 -15.57
CA PHE A 254 5.00 13.81 -14.53
C PHE A 254 5.88 13.16 -13.47
N CYS A 255 5.49 11.99 -12.96
CA CYS A 255 6.26 11.30 -11.93
C CYS A 255 7.68 10.93 -12.39
N ARG A 256 7.81 10.43 -13.61
CA ARG A 256 9.09 9.98 -14.17
C ARG A 256 10.06 11.11 -14.48
N GLN A 257 9.54 12.30 -14.79
CA GLN A 257 10.34 13.48 -15.10
C GLN A 257 10.82 14.24 -13.85
N MET A 258 10.27 13.95 -12.66
CA MET A 258 10.68 14.63 -11.44
C MET A 258 12.14 14.38 -11.08
N HIS A 259 12.85 15.44 -10.72
CA HIS A 259 14.17 15.32 -10.12
C HIS A 259 14.10 14.67 -8.72
N PHE A 260 15.22 14.09 -8.28
CA PHE A 260 15.30 13.34 -7.01
C PHE A 260 14.85 14.17 -5.79
N GLU A 261 15.25 15.44 -5.71
CA GLU A 261 14.93 16.32 -4.59
C GLU A 261 13.68 17.18 -4.83
N GLN A 262 13.00 17.03 -5.96
CA GLN A 262 11.86 17.88 -6.32
C GLN A 262 10.68 17.63 -5.38
N ARG A 263 10.01 18.71 -4.96
CA ARG A 263 8.69 18.60 -4.31
C ARG A 263 7.64 18.38 -5.40
N PRO A 264 6.89 17.26 -5.39
CA PRO A 264 5.81 17.04 -6.33
C PRO A 264 4.71 18.10 -6.20
N ASP A 265 4.08 18.47 -7.31
CA ASP A 265 2.83 19.23 -7.30
C ASP A 265 1.64 18.27 -7.15
N TYR A 266 1.37 17.87 -5.89
CA TYR A 266 0.25 17.00 -5.56
C TYR A 266 -1.10 17.61 -5.95
N CYS A 267 -1.20 18.95 -5.98
CA CYS A 267 -2.44 19.64 -6.36
C CYS A 267 -2.73 19.44 -7.85
N TYR A 268 -1.72 19.62 -8.70
CA TYR A 268 -1.81 19.31 -10.13
C TYR A 268 -2.22 17.85 -10.37
N LEU A 269 -1.55 16.89 -9.70
CA LEU A 269 -1.83 15.47 -9.88
C LEU A 269 -3.27 15.11 -9.49
N ARG A 270 -3.81 15.69 -8.41
CA ARG A 270 -5.24 15.50 -8.06
C ARG A 270 -6.17 16.19 -9.06
N LYS A 271 -5.84 17.41 -9.49
CA LYS A 271 -6.65 18.16 -10.46
C LYS A 271 -6.79 17.43 -11.79
N LEU A 272 -5.75 16.72 -12.26
CA LEU A 272 -5.84 15.86 -13.46
C LEU A 272 -7.04 14.91 -13.35
N PHE A 273 -7.10 14.11 -12.28
CA PHE A 273 -8.15 13.13 -12.09
C PHE A 273 -9.51 13.74 -11.74
N ARG A 274 -9.55 14.83 -10.95
CA ARG A 274 -10.81 15.55 -10.64
C ARG A 274 -11.45 16.17 -11.89
N ASN A 275 -10.64 16.79 -12.75
CA ASN A 275 -11.14 17.37 -13.99
C ASN A 275 -11.70 16.30 -14.93
N LEU A 276 -11.02 15.16 -15.05
CA LEU A 276 -11.52 14.00 -15.78
C LEU A 276 -12.83 13.48 -15.16
N PHE A 277 -12.90 13.35 -13.84
CA PHE A 277 -14.09 12.91 -13.11
C PHE A 277 -15.30 13.78 -13.43
N HIS A 278 -15.15 15.10 -13.40
CA HIS A 278 -16.22 16.04 -13.77
C HIS A 278 -16.57 15.99 -15.25
N ARG A 279 -15.57 15.87 -16.16
CA ARG A 279 -15.80 15.78 -17.61
C ARG A 279 -16.63 14.56 -17.99
N LEU A 280 -16.48 13.46 -17.25
CA LEU A 280 -17.25 12.24 -17.43
C LEU A 280 -18.63 12.28 -16.75
N GLY A 281 -18.99 13.39 -16.10
CA GLY A 281 -20.30 13.56 -15.45
C GLY A 281 -20.49 12.67 -14.22
N PHE A 282 -19.42 12.19 -13.59
CA PHE A 282 -19.54 11.39 -12.38
C PHE A 282 -19.92 12.25 -11.17
N THR A 283 -20.79 11.72 -10.32
CA THR A 283 -21.16 12.33 -9.04
C THR A 283 -20.16 11.95 -7.95
N TYR A 284 -19.69 12.94 -7.18
CA TYR A 284 -18.79 12.73 -6.04
C TYR A 284 -19.58 12.34 -4.78
N ASP A 285 -20.16 11.16 -4.81
CA ASP A 285 -21.08 10.60 -3.80
C ASP A 285 -20.40 9.57 -2.86
N TYR A 286 -19.11 9.31 -3.07
CA TYR A 286 -18.35 8.25 -2.40
C TYR A 286 -18.93 6.84 -2.59
N VAL A 287 -19.69 6.62 -3.67
CA VAL A 287 -20.18 5.29 -4.05
C VAL A 287 -19.13 4.61 -4.93
N PHE A 288 -18.45 3.63 -4.34
CA PHE A 288 -17.50 2.75 -5.00
C PHE A 288 -18.20 1.47 -5.50
N ASP A 289 -17.54 0.69 -6.36
CA ASP A 289 -18.13 -0.50 -6.98
C ASP A 289 -18.60 -1.53 -5.95
N TRP A 290 -17.85 -1.74 -4.87
CA TRP A 290 -18.22 -2.67 -3.81
C TRP A 290 -19.45 -2.22 -3.00
N ASN A 291 -19.79 -0.93 -3.00
CA ASN A 291 -21.04 -0.48 -2.39
C ASN A 291 -22.22 -1.02 -3.18
N LEU A 292 -22.17 -0.99 -4.51
CA LEU A 292 -23.25 -1.48 -5.38
C LEU A 292 -23.42 -3.00 -5.30
N LEU A 293 -22.32 -3.75 -5.17
CA LEU A 293 -22.35 -5.21 -5.01
C LEU A 293 -22.96 -5.66 -3.68
N LYS A 294 -22.84 -4.85 -2.62
CA LYS A 294 -23.45 -5.15 -1.31
C LYS A 294 -24.97 -4.96 -1.29
N PHE A 295 -25.53 -4.20 -2.24
CA PHE A 295 -26.97 -3.87 -2.30
C PHE A 295 -27.77 -4.63 -3.38
N GLY A 296 -27.21 -5.69 -3.99
CA GLY A 296 -28.01 -6.68 -4.74
C GLY A 296 -27.99 -6.58 -6.28
N GLY A 297 -26.81 -6.54 -6.91
CA GLY A 297 -26.70 -6.84 -8.35
C GLY A 297 -26.89 -8.34 -8.65
N PRO A 298 -27.48 -8.74 -9.81
CA PRO A 298 -27.74 -10.14 -10.13
C PRO A 298 -26.44 -10.94 -10.20
N ARG A 299 -26.36 -12.00 -9.39
CA ARG A 299 -25.21 -12.91 -9.33
C ARG A 299 -25.17 -13.74 -10.61
N ASN A 300 -24.09 -13.60 -11.39
CA ASN A 300 -23.84 -14.48 -12.53
C ASN A 300 -23.30 -15.83 -12.00
N PRO A 301 -23.98 -16.98 -12.19
CA PRO A 301 -23.63 -18.26 -11.53
C PRO A 301 -22.30 -18.88 -11.97
N GLN A 302 -21.64 -18.36 -13.01
CA GLN A 302 -20.44 -18.96 -13.60
C GLN A 302 -19.12 -18.66 -12.86
N ALA A 303 -19.12 -17.76 -11.87
CA ALA A 303 -17.88 -17.36 -11.18
C ALA A 303 -17.46 -18.27 -10.01
N ILE A 304 -18.30 -19.25 -9.61
CA ILE A 304 -18.08 -20.05 -8.39
C ILE A 304 -17.15 -21.25 -8.64
N GLN A 305 -16.89 -21.64 -9.89
CA GLN A 305 -16.17 -22.89 -10.20
C GLN A 305 -14.64 -22.74 -10.40
N GLN A 306 -14.08 -21.53 -10.33
CA GLN A 306 -12.62 -21.31 -10.46
C GLN A 306 -11.92 -20.94 -9.14
N GLN A 307 -12.62 -20.97 -8.01
CA GLN A 307 -12.09 -20.54 -6.71
C GLN A 307 -11.27 -21.59 -5.92
N GLN A 308 -11.06 -22.80 -6.46
CA GLN A 308 -10.30 -23.85 -5.74
C GLN A 308 -8.86 -24.08 -6.22
N ASP A 309 -8.44 -23.59 -7.39
CA ASP A 309 -7.09 -23.89 -7.93
C ASP A 309 -6.09 -22.71 -7.90
N GLY A 310 -6.50 -21.50 -7.46
CA GLY A 310 -5.65 -20.29 -7.52
C GLY A 310 -5.01 -19.83 -6.21
N ALA A 311 -5.33 -20.45 -5.08
CA ALA A 311 -4.94 -19.95 -3.75
C ALA A 311 -3.47 -20.25 -3.36
N GLY A 312 -2.75 -21.08 -4.14
CA GLY A 312 -1.41 -21.56 -3.78
C GLY A 312 -0.25 -20.60 -4.09
N GLU A 313 -0.42 -19.61 -4.97
CA GLU A 313 0.73 -18.83 -5.48
C GLU A 313 0.89 -17.43 -4.84
N CYS A 314 -0.10 -16.92 -4.11
CA CYS A 314 -0.02 -15.58 -3.48
C CYS A 314 0.71 -15.57 -2.13
N GLN A 315 0.71 -16.68 -1.37
CA GLN A 315 1.35 -16.73 -0.05
C GLN A 315 2.89 -16.80 -0.12
N GLN A 316 3.45 -17.48 -1.13
CA GLN A 316 4.91 -17.59 -1.29
C GLN A 316 5.59 -16.25 -1.67
N GLY A 317 4.84 -15.28 -2.19
CA GLY A 317 5.36 -13.95 -2.55
C GLY A 317 5.51 -12.98 -1.37
N GLN A 318 4.70 -13.14 -0.32
CA GLN A 318 4.64 -12.24 0.84
C GLN A 318 5.55 -12.71 2.00
N GLU A 319 5.67 -14.02 2.25
CA GLU A 319 6.55 -14.53 3.32
C GLU A 319 8.05 -14.43 2.96
N ALA A 320 8.38 -14.50 1.67
CA ALA A 320 9.74 -14.43 1.17
C ALA A 320 10.26 -12.99 0.96
N SER A 321 9.40 -11.96 0.97
CA SER A 321 9.81 -10.55 0.88
C SER A 321 10.32 -10.03 2.22
N ALA A 322 9.67 -10.41 3.32
CA ALA A 322 10.03 -10.04 4.70
C ALA A 322 11.42 -10.57 5.12
N SER A 323 11.76 -11.79 4.72
CA SER A 323 12.96 -12.52 5.17
C SER A 323 14.29 -12.01 4.61
N GLN A 324 14.29 -11.19 3.55
CA GLN A 324 15.51 -10.58 2.97
C GLN A 324 15.52 -9.04 2.94
N GLN A 325 14.39 -8.35 3.10
CA GLN A 325 14.39 -6.90 3.36
C GLN A 325 15.21 -6.54 4.62
N GLN A 326 15.37 -7.52 5.50
CA GLN A 326 16.23 -7.52 6.68
C GLN A 326 17.74 -7.51 6.38
N GLN A 327 18.23 -8.15 5.31
CA GLN A 327 19.68 -8.26 5.04
C GLN A 327 20.28 -7.05 4.30
N GLN A 328 19.46 -6.11 3.85
CA GLN A 328 19.84 -5.23 2.75
C GLN A 328 19.79 -3.72 3.06
N GLN A 329 19.63 -3.34 4.34
CA GLN A 329 19.65 -1.96 4.83
C GLN A 329 20.96 -1.56 5.55
N GLN A 330 22.06 -2.30 5.34
CA GLN A 330 23.40 -1.76 5.61
C GLN A 330 23.77 -0.71 4.57
#